data_AF-A0A2B4RZ78-F1
#
_entry.id   AF-A0A2B4RZ78-F1
#
_cell.length_a   1.000
_cell.length_b   1.000
_cell.length_c   1.000
_cell.angle_alpha   90.00
_cell.angle_beta   90.00
_cell.angle_gamma   90.00
#
_symmetry.space_group_name_H-M   'P 1'
#
loop_
_entity.id
_entity.type
_entity.pdbx_description
1 polymer ?
#
loop_
_entity_poly.entity_id
_entity_poly.type
_entity_poly.pdbx_seq_one_letter_code
_entity_poly.pdbx_strand_id
1 'polypeptide(L)'
;MILQTILLLIVCDRFVTAPTATGIGKIKKYNLNTHYTVDNVPDGLTIEIRDVGKEFIGDVPERRLRVLFTGKATAHAKANSVNNVTLTFLPAILQNTTDLSAVPTKTKNDIKIGFDEYLVSYTQKDSSRGNAFIERNSPVGRFSRNDTDGMQWVYTAGDAKFLDFSKDIIANPVLGTDFTVSSLPNGLSLRFEKDNDTNGINIAINGVANSHANSDDTTFTITINRSIFKNPPASNDEIIGRVQTFKLDFKD
;
A
#
# COMPACT_ATOMS: atom_id res chain seq x y z
N MET A 1 -9.54 0.17 -5.91
CA MET A 1 -10.39 -0.42 -4.84
C MET A 1 -9.51 -0.63 -3.62
N ILE A 2 -9.66 0.18 -2.58
CA ILE A 2 -8.92 0.01 -1.32
C ILE A 2 -9.71 -0.99 -0.48
N LEU A 3 -9.10 -2.13 -0.16
CA LEU A 3 -9.70 -3.15 0.69
C LEU A 3 -9.13 -2.98 2.09
N GLN A 4 -9.92 -2.46 3.03
CA GLN A 4 -9.50 -2.34 4.43
C GLN A 4 -10.23 -3.39 5.25
N THR A 5 -9.46 -4.34 5.81
CA THR A 5 -9.98 -5.31 6.79
C THR A 5 -9.96 -4.64 8.15
N ILE A 6 -11.13 -4.50 8.77
CA ILE A 6 -11.26 -4.02 10.15
C ILE A 6 -11.52 -5.25 11.01
N LEU A 7 -10.60 -5.54 11.93
CA LEU A 7 -10.79 -6.58 12.94
C LEU A 7 -11.47 -5.95 14.15
N LEU A 8 -12.60 -6.52 14.56
CA LEU A 8 -13.35 -6.06 15.74
C LEU A 8 -13.50 -7.22 16.72
N LEU A 9 -12.89 -7.08 17.90
CA LEU A 9 -13.03 -8.02 19.00
C LEU A 9 -14.18 -7.56 19.91
N ILE A 10 -15.30 -8.29 19.91
CA ILE A 10 -16.39 -8.11 20.87
C ILE A 10 -16.37 -9.32 21.81
N VAL A 11 -15.92 -9.09 23.04
CA VAL A 11 -15.60 -10.18 23.99
C VAL A 11 -16.85 -10.80 24.64
N CYS A 12 -18.04 -10.20 24.48
CA CYS A 12 -19.25 -10.62 25.19
C CYS A 12 -20.45 -11.03 24.30
N ASP A 13 -20.40 -10.88 22.98
CA ASP A 13 -21.54 -11.24 22.12
C ASP A 13 -21.14 -11.64 20.69
N ARG A 14 -21.99 -12.43 20.04
CA ARG A 14 -21.80 -12.92 18.67
C ARG A 14 -22.58 -12.08 17.68
N PHE A 15 -22.02 -11.82 16.50
CA PHE A 15 -22.76 -11.18 15.41
C PHE A 15 -23.93 -12.04 14.91
N VAL A 16 -25.04 -11.41 14.51
CA VAL A 16 -26.10 -12.09 13.76
C VAL A 16 -25.57 -12.64 12.45
N THR A 17 -26.21 -13.67 11.88
CA THR A 17 -25.89 -14.05 10.50
C THR A 17 -26.30 -12.90 9.59
N ALA A 18 -25.36 -12.38 8.80
CA ALA A 18 -25.67 -11.33 7.83
C ALA A 18 -26.88 -11.73 6.97
N PRO A 19 -27.92 -10.89 6.85
CA PRO A 19 -29.21 -11.32 6.32
C PRO A 19 -29.28 -11.35 4.79
N THR A 20 -28.46 -10.57 4.10
CA THR A 20 -28.64 -10.29 2.66
C THR A 20 -27.53 -10.94 1.85
N ALA A 21 -27.85 -11.72 0.82
CA ALA A 21 -26.83 -12.28 -0.08
C ALA A 21 -26.31 -11.21 -1.08
N THR A 22 -25.03 -11.27 -1.44
CA THR A 22 -24.42 -10.41 -2.48
C THR A 22 -23.37 -11.16 -3.30
N GLY A 23 -23.31 -10.87 -4.61
CA GLY A 23 -22.33 -11.42 -5.55
C GLY A 23 -22.41 -12.93 -5.81
N ILE A 24 -21.39 -13.46 -6.49
CA ILE A 24 -21.19 -14.89 -6.76
C ILE A 24 -20.52 -15.51 -5.52
N GLY A 25 -21.01 -16.66 -5.05
CA GLY A 25 -20.43 -17.38 -3.89
C GLY A 25 -21.13 -17.17 -2.55
N LYS A 26 -22.36 -16.60 -2.52
CA LYS A 26 -23.20 -16.46 -1.31
C LYS A 26 -22.55 -15.71 -0.14
N ILE A 27 -21.63 -14.78 -0.41
CA ILE A 27 -21.15 -13.85 0.63
C ILE A 27 -22.36 -13.05 1.11
N LYS A 28 -22.53 -12.94 2.43
CA LYS A 28 -23.66 -12.23 3.03
C LYS A 28 -23.22 -10.86 3.51
N LYS A 29 -24.11 -9.88 3.44
CA LYS A 29 -23.91 -8.51 3.88
C LYS A 29 -24.93 -8.09 4.93
N TYR A 30 -24.50 -7.18 5.79
CA TYR A 30 -25.37 -6.47 6.71
C TYR A 30 -26.07 -5.32 5.98
N ASN A 31 -27.27 -4.97 6.43
CA ASN A 31 -28.07 -3.90 5.85
C ASN A 31 -27.75 -2.55 6.50
N LEU A 32 -27.50 -1.54 5.67
CA LEU A 32 -27.37 -0.14 6.07
C LEU A 32 -28.66 0.33 6.75
N ASN A 33 -28.53 1.20 7.76
CA ASN A 33 -29.57 1.72 8.65
C ASN A 33 -30.30 0.67 9.51
N THR A 34 -29.99 -0.62 9.37
CA THR A 34 -30.45 -1.66 10.29
C THR A 34 -29.32 -2.12 11.22
N HIS A 35 -28.16 -2.46 10.65
CA HIS A 35 -27.05 -3.04 11.39
C HIS A 35 -25.87 -2.07 11.55
N TYR A 36 -25.81 -1.05 10.70
CA TYR A 36 -24.82 0.01 10.77
C TYR A 36 -25.36 1.26 10.10
N THR A 37 -24.82 2.41 10.45
CA THR A 37 -24.99 3.68 9.75
C THR A 37 -23.65 4.14 9.22
N VAL A 38 -23.69 4.99 8.20
CA VAL A 38 -22.51 5.64 7.66
C VAL A 38 -22.76 7.13 7.49
N ASP A 39 -21.69 7.90 7.60
CA ASP A 39 -21.72 9.34 7.36
C ASP A 39 -20.47 9.78 6.60
N ASN A 40 -20.59 10.90 5.89
CA ASN A 40 -19.53 11.55 5.13
C ASN A 40 -18.87 10.64 4.07
N VAL A 41 -19.65 9.70 3.52
CA VAL A 41 -19.26 8.90 2.35
C VAL A 41 -19.42 9.78 1.10
N PRO A 42 -18.39 9.90 0.23
CA PRO A 42 -18.51 10.70 -0.99
C PRO A 42 -19.68 10.28 -1.86
N ASP A 43 -20.40 11.25 -2.41
CA ASP A 43 -21.57 11.03 -3.26
C ASP A 43 -21.27 10.06 -4.39
N GLY A 44 -22.18 9.10 -4.61
CA GLY A 44 -22.03 8.05 -5.62
C GLY A 44 -21.25 6.81 -5.13
N LEU A 45 -20.60 6.89 -3.97
CA LEU A 45 -20.08 5.71 -3.26
C LEU A 45 -21.10 5.20 -2.23
N THR A 46 -20.97 3.92 -1.88
CA THR A 46 -21.74 3.28 -0.82
C THR A 46 -20.84 2.31 -0.06
N ILE A 47 -20.96 2.29 1.26
CA ILE A 47 -20.30 1.29 2.10
C ILE A 47 -21.14 0.02 2.18
N GLU A 48 -20.50 -1.13 2.00
CA GLU A 48 -21.04 -2.44 2.32
C GLU A 48 -20.20 -3.13 3.40
N ILE A 49 -20.87 -3.78 4.35
CA ILE A 49 -20.21 -4.65 5.34
C ILE A 49 -20.58 -6.09 5.03
N ARG A 50 -19.56 -6.89 4.69
CA ARG A 50 -19.70 -8.30 4.34
C ARG A 50 -19.19 -9.20 5.46
N ASP A 51 -19.98 -10.20 5.81
CA ASP A 51 -19.56 -11.31 6.66
C ASP A 51 -18.74 -12.28 5.79
N VAL A 52 -17.44 -12.38 6.06
CA VAL A 52 -16.54 -13.30 5.33
C VAL A 52 -16.29 -14.60 6.09
N GLY A 53 -17.11 -14.89 7.09
CA GLY A 53 -17.10 -16.15 7.81
C GLY A 53 -16.25 -16.10 9.08
N LYS A 54 -16.12 -17.29 9.68
CA LYS A 54 -15.29 -17.51 10.86
C LYS A 54 -13.85 -17.71 10.41
N GLU A 55 -12.93 -16.99 11.03
CA GLU A 55 -11.51 -17.29 10.93
C GLU A 55 -11.01 -17.62 12.33
N PHE A 56 -10.19 -18.65 12.46
CA PHE A 56 -9.59 -19.01 13.74
C PHE A 56 -8.36 -18.13 13.96
N ILE A 57 -8.41 -17.23 14.94
CA ILE A 57 -7.22 -16.57 15.49
C ILE A 57 -7.00 -17.19 16.87
N GLY A 58 -6.15 -18.21 16.95
CA GLY A 58 -6.04 -19.07 18.13
C GLY A 58 -7.30 -19.92 18.35
N ASP A 59 -7.65 -20.19 19.61
CA ASP A 59 -8.78 -21.06 19.99
C ASP A 59 -10.15 -20.35 20.04
N VAL A 60 -10.21 -19.04 19.75
CA VAL A 60 -11.44 -18.26 19.79
C VAL A 60 -11.98 -18.08 18.37
N PRO A 61 -13.21 -18.54 18.06
CA PRO A 61 -13.79 -18.32 16.74
C PRO A 61 -14.21 -16.86 16.59
N GLU A 62 -13.43 -16.09 15.83
CA GLU A 62 -13.74 -14.70 15.51
C GLU A 62 -14.50 -14.61 14.17
N ARG A 63 -15.48 -13.70 14.09
CA ARG A 63 -16.12 -13.35 12.82
C ARG A 63 -15.41 -12.16 12.23
N ARG A 64 -14.86 -12.31 11.03
CA ARG A 64 -14.25 -11.18 10.32
C ARG A 64 -15.28 -10.50 9.44
N LEU A 65 -15.33 -9.19 9.57
CA LEU A 65 -16.11 -8.32 8.70
C LEU A 65 -15.19 -7.65 7.69
N ARG A 66 -15.63 -7.55 6.44
CA ARG A 66 -14.97 -6.71 5.44
C ARG A 66 -15.83 -5.49 5.17
N VAL A 67 -15.20 -4.31 5.19
CA VAL A 67 -15.80 -3.06 4.76
C VAL A 67 -15.37 -2.79 3.33
N LEU A 68 -16.33 -2.56 2.44
CA LEU A 68 -16.09 -2.29 1.02
C LEU A 68 -16.76 -0.99 0.63
N PHE A 69 -16.08 -0.19 -0.19
CA PHE A 69 -16.70 0.90 -0.92
C PHE A 69 -17.10 0.40 -2.31
N THR A 70 -18.36 0.61 -2.66
CA THR A 70 -18.97 0.24 -3.95
C THR A 70 -19.53 1.49 -4.63
N GLY A 71 -19.84 1.39 -5.92
CA GLY A 71 -20.28 2.54 -6.72
C GLY A 71 -19.11 3.33 -7.33
N LYS A 72 -19.42 4.50 -7.89
CA LYS A 72 -18.46 5.44 -8.48
C LYS A 72 -18.75 6.80 -7.90
N ALA A 73 -17.72 7.44 -7.33
CA ALA A 73 -17.85 8.80 -6.84
C ALA A 73 -18.26 9.76 -7.97
N THR A 74 -19.30 10.55 -7.73
CA THR A 74 -19.80 11.54 -8.70
C THR A 74 -18.72 12.59 -8.97
N ALA A 75 -18.11 13.12 -7.91
CA ALA A 75 -16.94 13.99 -7.97
C ALA A 75 -15.72 13.28 -7.37
N HIS A 76 -14.57 13.40 -8.02
CA HIS A 76 -13.33 12.70 -7.65
C HIS A 76 -12.07 13.56 -7.93
N ALA A 77 -12.20 14.88 -7.84
CA ALA A 77 -11.03 15.75 -7.72
C ALA A 77 -10.50 15.72 -6.28
N LYS A 78 -9.23 16.10 -6.07
CA LYS A 78 -8.56 16.12 -4.75
C LYS A 78 -9.37 16.82 -3.65
N ALA A 79 -10.08 17.90 -3.97
CA ALA A 79 -10.92 18.63 -3.02
C ALA A 79 -12.13 17.82 -2.48
N ASN A 80 -12.46 16.70 -3.11
CA ASN A 80 -13.54 15.79 -2.68
C ASN A 80 -13.03 14.64 -1.81
N SER A 81 -11.70 14.57 -1.54
CA SER A 81 -11.14 13.61 -0.59
C SER A 81 -11.72 13.86 0.79
N VAL A 82 -11.96 12.78 1.54
CA VAL A 82 -12.48 12.83 2.90
C VAL A 82 -11.56 12.06 3.84
N ASN A 83 -11.39 12.53 5.07
CA ASN A 83 -10.50 11.91 6.06
C ASN A 83 -11.23 11.35 7.29
N ASN A 84 -12.56 11.41 7.25
CA ASN A 84 -13.45 11.17 8.39
C ASN A 84 -14.76 10.47 7.97
N VAL A 85 -14.67 9.53 7.03
CA VAL A 85 -15.81 8.65 6.76
C VAL A 85 -16.12 7.90 8.06
N THR A 86 -17.36 8.00 8.51
CA THR A 86 -17.79 7.40 9.76
C THR A 86 -18.63 6.16 9.48
N LEU A 87 -18.25 5.05 10.11
CA LEU A 87 -19.01 3.81 10.17
C LEU A 87 -19.36 3.54 11.63
N THR A 88 -20.65 3.41 11.94
CA THR A 88 -21.13 3.05 13.28
C THR A 88 -21.99 1.79 13.23
N PHE A 89 -21.63 0.79 14.02
CA PHE A 89 -22.47 -0.39 14.20
C PHE A 89 -23.67 -0.12 15.10
N LEU A 90 -24.82 -0.68 14.74
CA LEU A 90 -26.06 -0.64 15.50
C LEU A 90 -26.26 -1.94 16.28
N PRO A 91 -26.98 -1.93 17.42
CA PRO A 91 -27.16 -3.13 18.26
C PRO A 91 -27.71 -4.35 17.52
N ALA A 92 -28.54 -4.15 16.49
CA ALA A 92 -29.12 -5.22 15.69
C ALA A 92 -28.09 -6.08 14.93
N ILE A 93 -26.81 -5.67 14.89
CA ILE A 93 -25.75 -6.51 14.34
C ILE A 93 -25.36 -7.68 15.27
N LEU A 94 -25.78 -7.67 16.53
CA LEU A 94 -25.48 -8.71 17.53
C LEU A 94 -26.69 -9.61 17.80
N GLN A 95 -26.42 -10.88 18.14
CA GLN A 95 -27.44 -11.90 18.38
C GLN A 95 -28.27 -11.64 19.65
N ASN A 96 -27.61 -11.16 20.70
CA ASN A 96 -28.28 -10.72 21.90
C ASN A 96 -28.36 -9.19 21.83
N THR A 97 -29.41 -8.58 22.38
CA THR A 97 -29.65 -7.12 22.31
C THR A 97 -28.67 -6.34 23.20
N THR A 98 -27.38 -6.63 23.06
CA THR A 98 -26.28 -6.05 23.82
C THR A 98 -26.18 -4.58 23.49
N ASP A 99 -26.16 -3.76 24.53
CA ASP A 99 -25.98 -2.34 24.37
C ASP A 99 -24.56 -2.04 23.88
N LEU A 100 -24.45 -1.54 22.65
CA LEU A 100 -23.19 -1.10 22.07
C LEU A 100 -22.75 0.26 22.61
N SER A 101 -23.54 0.97 23.42
CA SER A 101 -23.25 2.34 23.88
C SER A 101 -21.84 2.48 24.47
N ALA A 102 -21.43 1.52 25.30
CA ALA A 102 -20.16 1.48 26.01
C ALA A 102 -19.00 0.83 25.22
N VAL A 103 -19.22 0.32 24.01
CA VAL A 103 -18.17 -0.33 23.19
C VAL A 103 -17.40 0.74 22.42
N PRO A 104 -16.13 1.06 22.78
CA PRO A 104 -15.41 2.18 22.17
C PRO A 104 -15.13 1.97 20.68
N THR A 105 -15.05 0.71 20.26
CA THR A 105 -14.72 0.29 18.90
C THR A 105 -15.94 0.12 17.99
N LYS A 106 -17.15 0.46 18.46
CA LYS A 106 -18.40 0.38 17.66
C LYS A 106 -18.43 1.36 16.49
N THR A 107 -17.69 2.46 16.61
CA THR A 107 -17.61 3.54 15.64
C THR A 107 -16.18 3.67 15.16
N LYS A 108 -16.01 3.74 13.84
CA LYS A 108 -14.76 4.10 13.19
C LYS A 108 -15.01 5.36 12.37
N ASN A 109 -14.32 6.46 12.70
CA ASN A 109 -14.55 7.79 12.13
C ASN A 109 -13.29 8.41 11.50
N ASP A 110 -12.28 7.58 11.23
CA ASP A 110 -10.97 7.93 10.69
C ASP A 110 -10.70 7.22 9.35
N ILE A 111 -11.76 6.70 8.69
CA ILE A 111 -11.62 6.07 7.38
C ILE A 111 -11.38 7.17 6.34
N LYS A 112 -10.26 7.08 5.63
CA LYS A 112 -9.85 8.06 4.62
C LYS A 112 -10.15 7.54 3.21
N ILE A 113 -10.68 8.42 2.37
CA ILE A 113 -10.82 8.20 0.93
C ILE A 113 -10.12 9.36 0.24
N GLY A 114 -8.98 9.08 -0.39
CA GLY A 114 -8.25 10.03 -1.23
C GLY A 114 -8.63 9.89 -2.69
N PHE A 115 -8.85 11.02 -3.36
CA PHE A 115 -9.00 11.14 -4.79
C PHE A 115 -7.86 11.95 -5.39
N ASP A 116 -7.50 11.61 -6.63
CA ASP A 116 -6.52 12.37 -7.43
C ASP A 116 -5.14 12.53 -6.77
N GLU A 117 -4.78 11.60 -5.86
CA GLU A 117 -3.55 11.65 -5.09
C GLU A 117 -2.31 11.39 -5.94
N TYR A 118 -1.20 12.05 -5.57
CA TYR A 118 0.14 11.70 -6.04
C TYR A 118 0.66 10.57 -5.16
N LEU A 119 0.68 9.37 -5.70
CA LEU A 119 1.12 8.17 -5.00
C LEU A 119 2.34 7.61 -5.72
N VAL A 120 3.39 7.33 -4.95
CA VAL A 120 4.51 6.49 -5.36
C VAL A 120 4.45 5.22 -4.53
N SER A 121 4.49 4.08 -5.20
CA SER A 121 4.46 2.79 -4.53
C SER A 121 5.51 1.85 -5.08
N TYR A 122 6.17 1.13 -4.18
CA TYR A 122 6.99 -0.01 -4.58
C TYR A 122 6.08 -1.16 -5.01
N THR A 123 6.23 -1.60 -6.26
CA THR A 123 5.51 -2.77 -6.77
C THR A 123 6.48 -3.93 -6.94
N GLN A 124 6.23 -5.00 -6.20
CA GLN A 124 6.86 -6.31 -6.43
C GLN A 124 6.18 -6.94 -7.66
N LYS A 125 6.87 -7.06 -8.80
CA LYS A 125 6.43 -8.03 -9.84
C LYS A 125 7.01 -9.43 -9.61
N ASP A 126 8.02 -9.57 -8.76
CA ASP A 126 8.55 -10.86 -8.30
C ASP A 126 8.42 -10.96 -6.77
N SER A 127 7.60 -11.91 -6.31
CA SER A 127 7.25 -12.12 -4.91
C SER A 127 8.37 -12.72 -4.05
N SER A 128 9.49 -13.12 -4.63
CA SER A 128 10.52 -13.89 -3.90
C SER A 128 11.51 -13.05 -3.09
N ARG A 129 11.65 -11.74 -3.36
CA ARG A 129 12.73 -10.91 -2.79
C ARG A 129 12.29 -9.65 -2.06
N GLY A 130 10.98 -9.41 -1.89
CA GLY A 130 10.49 -8.28 -1.12
C GLY A 130 11.04 -6.93 -1.61
N ASN A 131 11.29 -5.99 -0.70
CA ASN A 131 11.99 -4.73 -0.98
C ASN A 131 13.52 -4.83 -0.75
N ALA A 132 14.11 -6.03 -0.79
CA ALA A 132 15.53 -6.24 -0.57
C ALA A 132 16.30 -6.30 -1.90
N PHE A 133 17.41 -5.59 -1.98
CA PHE A 133 18.50 -5.92 -2.88
C PHE A 133 19.40 -6.91 -2.16
N ILE A 134 19.63 -8.05 -2.81
CA ILE A 134 20.43 -9.14 -2.27
C ILE A 134 21.67 -9.25 -3.12
N GLU A 135 22.83 -9.30 -2.48
CA GLU A 135 24.10 -9.43 -3.17
C GLU A 135 24.09 -10.67 -4.07
N ARG A 136 24.60 -10.46 -5.27
CA ARG A 136 24.84 -11.49 -6.27
C ARG A 136 26.27 -11.96 -6.17
N ASN A 137 26.41 -13.28 -6.26
CA ASN A 137 27.71 -13.94 -6.36
C ASN A 137 28.64 -13.53 -5.22
N SER A 138 28.36 -14.01 -4.00
CA SER A 138 29.30 -13.92 -2.87
C SER A 138 30.71 -14.29 -3.34
N PRO A 139 31.76 -13.51 -3.00
CA PRO A 139 31.81 -12.28 -2.20
C PRO A 139 32.40 -11.12 -3.02
N VAL A 140 31.58 -10.39 -3.78
CA VAL A 140 32.07 -9.29 -4.64
C VAL A 140 31.46 -7.93 -4.35
N GLY A 141 30.56 -7.84 -3.36
CA GLY A 141 29.87 -6.62 -2.96
C GLY A 141 28.97 -6.03 -4.05
N ARG A 142 28.38 -6.85 -4.94
CA ARG A 142 27.57 -6.39 -6.08
C ARG A 142 26.13 -6.92 -6.04
N PHE A 143 25.18 -6.09 -6.45
CA PHE A 143 23.75 -6.42 -6.46
C PHE A 143 23.18 -6.66 -7.86
N SER A 144 23.94 -6.32 -8.89
CA SER A 144 23.68 -6.61 -10.29
C SER A 144 24.76 -7.54 -10.84
N ARG A 145 24.50 -8.19 -11.98
CA ARG A 145 25.52 -9.01 -12.67
C ARG A 145 26.61 -8.13 -13.26
N ASN A 146 26.23 -7.09 -13.98
CA ASN A 146 27.13 -6.10 -14.58
C ASN A 146 26.48 -4.72 -14.53
N ASP A 147 27.31 -3.68 -14.49
CA ASP A 147 26.85 -2.28 -14.50
C ASP A 147 26.27 -1.85 -15.86
N THR A 148 26.63 -2.57 -16.94
CA THR A 148 26.31 -2.25 -18.34
C THR A 148 25.08 -2.98 -18.88
N ASP A 149 24.52 -3.92 -18.14
CA ASP A 149 23.34 -4.69 -18.60
C ASP A 149 22.15 -3.74 -18.81
N GLY A 150 21.35 -3.93 -19.87
CA GLY A 150 20.13 -3.13 -20.05
C GLY A 150 19.15 -3.33 -18.88
N MET A 151 18.44 -2.29 -18.44
CA MET A 151 17.60 -2.38 -17.23
C MET A 151 16.48 -3.43 -17.36
N GLN A 152 15.96 -3.63 -18.57
CA GLN A 152 15.02 -4.72 -18.85
C GLN A 152 15.58 -6.10 -18.47
N TRP A 153 16.87 -6.34 -18.73
CA TRP A 153 17.54 -7.58 -18.34
C TRP A 153 17.75 -7.66 -16.83
N VAL A 154 18.23 -6.58 -16.21
CA VAL A 154 18.41 -6.49 -14.75
C VAL A 154 17.08 -6.75 -14.01
N TYR A 155 15.97 -6.27 -14.58
CA TYR A 155 14.63 -6.53 -14.09
C TYR A 155 14.22 -8.00 -14.16
N THR A 156 14.30 -8.61 -15.35
CA THR A 156 13.95 -10.03 -15.53
C THR A 156 14.86 -10.97 -14.73
N ALA A 157 16.08 -10.54 -14.43
CA ALA A 157 16.99 -11.26 -13.56
C ALA A 157 16.59 -11.18 -12.07
N GLY A 158 15.70 -10.27 -11.66
CA GLY A 158 15.31 -10.06 -10.26
C GLY A 158 16.25 -9.14 -9.47
N ASP A 159 17.05 -8.32 -10.18
CA ASP A 159 18.06 -7.43 -9.60
C ASP A 159 17.62 -5.97 -9.59
N ALA A 160 16.56 -5.65 -10.32
CA ALA A 160 15.92 -4.35 -10.25
C ALA A 160 14.64 -4.38 -9.39
N LYS A 161 14.24 -3.19 -8.95
CA LYS A 161 13.00 -2.89 -8.24
C LYS A 161 12.18 -1.91 -9.08
N PHE A 162 10.87 -1.89 -8.89
CA PHE A 162 9.98 -1.02 -9.65
C PHE A 162 9.21 -0.08 -8.73
N LEU A 163 9.35 1.22 -8.97
CA LEU A 163 8.47 2.23 -8.39
C LEU A 163 7.39 2.58 -9.40
N ASP A 164 6.14 2.45 -8.98
CA ASP A 164 4.96 2.83 -9.75
C ASP A 164 4.44 4.18 -9.26
N PHE A 165 3.98 5.01 -10.20
CA PHE A 165 3.51 6.36 -9.96
C PHE A 165 2.07 6.49 -10.44
N SER A 166 1.18 7.03 -9.59
CA SER A 166 -0.24 7.24 -9.96
C SER A 166 -0.46 8.33 -11.01
N LYS A 167 0.59 9.10 -11.34
CA LYS A 167 0.56 10.27 -12.24
C LYS A 167 1.73 10.20 -13.22
N ASP A 168 1.55 10.86 -14.35
CA ASP A 168 2.59 10.94 -15.38
C ASP A 168 3.87 11.60 -14.84
N ILE A 169 5.00 10.95 -15.11
CA ILE A 169 6.33 11.43 -14.79
C ILE A 169 7.07 11.95 -16.02
N ILE A 170 8.06 12.81 -15.81
CA ILE A 170 8.94 13.33 -16.84
C ILE A 170 9.73 12.20 -17.52
N ALA A 171 10.17 12.42 -18.76
CA ALA A 171 10.85 11.38 -19.55
C ALA A 171 12.23 10.99 -18.97
N ASN A 172 12.97 11.97 -18.44
CA ASN A 172 14.35 11.80 -17.97
C ASN A 172 14.52 12.35 -16.54
N PRO A 173 14.14 11.59 -15.50
CA PRO A 173 14.38 11.97 -14.11
C PRO A 173 15.88 12.13 -13.80
N VAL A 174 16.24 13.15 -13.04
CA VAL A 174 17.62 13.51 -12.69
C VAL A 174 17.86 13.32 -11.18
N LEU A 175 18.90 12.55 -10.83
CA LEU A 175 19.35 12.39 -9.45
C LEU A 175 19.82 13.74 -8.86
N GLY A 176 19.44 14.03 -7.63
CA GLY A 176 19.69 15.29 -6.94
C GLY A 176 18.59 16.34 -7.16
N THR A 177 17.85 16.25 -8.27
CA THR A 177 16.75 17.18 -8.60
C THR A 177 15.39 16.51 -8.41
N ASP A 178 15.12 15.43 -9.13
CA ASP A 178 13.81 14.76 -9.15
C ASP A 178 13.69 13.66 -8.10
N PHE A 179 14.83 13.18 -7.62
CA PHE A 179 14.92 12.26 -6.50
C PHE A 179 16.30 12.38 -5.84
N THR A 180 16.40 11.99 -4.58
CA THR A 180 17.66 11.88 -3.86
C THR A 180 17.81 10.49 -3.26
N VAL A 181 19.05 10.10 -2.98
CA VAL A 181 19.39 8.82 -2.37
C VAL A 181 20.21 9.10 -1.12
N SER A 182 19.89 8.42 -0.03
CA SER A 182 20.64 8.53 1.22
C SER A 182 20.98 7.15 1.76
N SER A 183 22.11 7.08 2.48
CA SER A 183 22.60 5.87 3.15
C SER A 183 22.91 4.70 2.21
N LEU A 184 23.14 4.95 0.92
CA LEU A 184 23.68 3.93 0.02
C LEU A 184 25.18 3.73 0.32
N PRO A 185 25.67 2.49 0.54
CA PRO A 185 27.07 2.23 0.84
C PRO A 185 28.05 2.78 -0.20
N ASN A 186 29.25 3.17 0.26
CA ASN A 186 30.31 3.65 -0.61
C ASN A 186 30.71 2.60 -1.66
N GLY A 187 30.94 3.05 -2.89
CA GLY A 187 31.26 2.19 -4.03
C GLY A 187 30.02 1.71 -4.80
N LEU A 188 28.83 1.89 -4.24
CA LEU A 188 27.57 1.65 -4.93
C LEU A 188 26.97 2.94 -5.48
N SER A 189 26.23 2.82 -6.57
CA SER A 189 25.44 3.89 -7.18
C SER A 189 24.08 3.38 -7.58
N LEU A 190 23.09 4.26 -7.57
CA LEU A 190 21.73 3.91 -7.95
C LEU A 190 21.52 4.21 -9.43
N ARG A 191 21.03 3.22 -10.18
CA ARG A 191 20.61 3.37 -11.56
C ARG A 191 19.10 3.48 -11.62
N PHE A 192 18.63 4.56 -12.25
CA PHE A 192 17.22 4.89 -12.43
C PHE A 192 16.91 4.93 -13.92
N GLU A 193 15.95 4.12 -14.37
CA GLU A 193 15.52 4.11 -15.77
C GLU A 193 14.00 4.13 -15.85
N LYS A 194 13.44 5.14 -16.52
CA LYS A 194 12.01 5.23 -16.76
C LYS A 194 11.58 4.04 -17.61
N ASP A 195 10.50 3.40 -17.20
CA ASP A 195 9.85 2.36 -18.00
C ASP A 195 9.08 3.01 -19.17
N ASN A 196 9.26 2.48 -20.37
CA ASN A 196 8.68 3.10 -21.58
C ASN A 196 7.17 2.86 -21.68
N ASP A 197 6.67 1.79 -21.05
CA ASP A 197 5.28 1.34 -21.19
C ASP A 197 4.40 1.80 -20.03
N THR A 198 4.99 2.37 -18.99
CA THR A 198 4.29 2.79 -17.76
C THR A 198 4.76 4.14 -17.25
N ASN A 199 4.11 4.62 -16.18
CA ASN A 199 4.56 5.76 -15.38
C ASN A 199 5.62 5.37 -14.34
N GLY A 200 6.16 4.15 -14.42
CA GLY A 200 7.08 3.64 -13.43
C GLY A 200 8.56 3.85 -13.76
N ILE A 201 9.38 3.56 -12.75
CA ILE A 201 10.83 3.59 -12.83
C ILE A 201 11.39 2.26 -12.36
N ASN A 202 12.28 1.70 -13.17
CA ASN A 202 13.13 0.59 -12.79
C ASN A 202 14.37 1.11 -12.06
N ILE A 203 14.71 0.45 -10.96
CA ILE A 203 15.80 0.81 -10.06
C ILE A 203 16.73 -0.36 -9.90
N ALA A 204 18.00 -0.17 -10.20
CA ALA A 204 19.05 -1.15 -9.92
C ALA A 204 20.22 -0.49 -9.19
N ILE A 205 21.13 -1.31 -8.68
CA ILE A 205 22.36 -0.86 -8.04
C ILE A 205 23.53 -1.26 -8.94
N ASN A 206 24.36 -0.28 -9.26
CA ASN A 206 25.62 -0.43 -9.97
C ASN A 206 26.80 -0.25 -9.00
N GLY A 207 27.97 -0.72 -9.42
CA GLY A 207 29.22 -0.60 -8.67
C GLY A 207 29.52 -1.81 -7.79
N VAL A 208 30.46 -1.61 -6.88
CA VAL A 208 31.02 -2.62 -5.96
C VAL A 208 31.14 -1.95 -4.60
N ALA A 209 30.52 -2.52 -3.57
CA ALA A 209 30.60 -1.96 -2.23
C ALA A 209 32.02 -2.10 -1.67
N ASN A 210 32.52 -1.04 -1.02
CA ASN A 210 33.83 -1.07 -0.36
C ASN A 210 33.87 -2.05 0.83
N SER A 211 32.74 -2.24 1.51
CA SER A 211 32.52 -3.20 2.60
C SER A 211 31.22 -3.95 2.33
N HIS A 212 31.23 -5.27 2.51
CA HIS A 212 30.14 -6.17 2.13
C HIS A 212 30.10 -7.45 2.99
N ALA A 213 30.50 -7.37 4.26
CA ALA A 213 30.27 -8.48 5.18
C ALA A 213 28.78 -8.57 5.53
N ASN A 214 28.30 -9.73 6.00
CA ASN A 214 26.92 -9.87 6.51
C ASN A 214 26.61 -8.87 7.66
N SER A 215 27.62 -8.33 8.35
CA SER A 215 27.45 -7.27 9.35
C SER A 215 27.22 -5.87 8.77
N ASP A 216 27.47 -5.68 7.48
CA ASP A 216 27.30 -4.42 6.75
C ASP A 216 25.89 -4.29 6.14
N ASP A 217 25.04 -5.30 6.33
CA ASP A 217 23.61 -5.27 6.00
C ASP A 217 22.96 -3.99 6.50
N THR A 218 22.23 -3.31 5.61
CA THR A 218 21.72 -1.97 5.90
C THR A 218 20.46 -1.66 5.12
N THR A 219 19.99 -0.41 5.25
CA THR A 219 18.92 0.16 4.45
C THR A 219 19.38 1.45 3.81
N PHE A 220 18.92 1.70 2.60
CA PHE A 220 19.03 3.00 1.95
C PHE A 220 17.64 3.53 1.63
N THR A 221 17.53 4.85 1.47
CA THR A 221 16.27 5.49 1.11
C THR A 221 16.39 6.24 -0.20
N ILE A 222 15.27 6.25 -0.93
CA ILE A 222 15.06 7.07 -2.12
C ILE A 222 13.96 8.05 -1.76
N THR A 223 14.24 9.34 -1.87
CA THR A 223 13.24 10.39 -1.66
C THR A 223 12.89 11.02 -3.00
N ILE A 224 11.64 10.88 -3.40
CA ILE A 224 11.12 11.44 -4.65
C ILE A 224 10.79 12.93 -4.46
N ASN A 225 11.15 13.80 -5.40
CA ASN A 225 10.77 15.22 -5.41
C ASN A 225 9.60 15.47 -6.37
N ARG A 226 8.83 16.54 -6.11
CA ARG A 226 7.65 16.90 -6.93
C ARG A 226 7.98 17.17 -8.41
N SER A 227 9.22 17.55 -8.71
CA SER A 227 9.66 17.85 -10.08
C SER A 227 9.68 16.63 -10.99
N ILE A 228 9.64 15.41 -10.44
CA ILE A 228 9.56 14.19 -11.25
C ILE A 228 8.24 14.08 -12.02
N PHE A 229 7.16 14.72 -11.54
CA PHE A 229 5.85 14.65 -12.18
C PHE A 229 5.74 15.67 -13.30
N LYS A 230 5.13 15.30 -14.44
CA LYS A 230 4.93 16.25 -15.57
C LYS A 230 4.09 17.46 -15.14
N ASN A 231 3.08 17.20 -14.32
CA ASN A 231 2.28 18.21 -13.63
C ASN A 231 2.56 18.07 -12.13
N PRO A 232 3.50 18.84 -11.57
CA PRO A 232 3.88 18.70 -10.16
C PRO A 232 2.75 19.05 -9.20
N PRO A 233 2.65 18.36 -8.04
CA PRO A 233 1.83 18.83 -6.92
C PRO A 233 2.33 20.18 -6.40
N ALA A 234 1.52 20.84 -5.56
CA ALA A 234 1.87 22.15 -4.99
C ALA A 234 3.11 22.07 -4.10
N SER A 235 3.26 20.98 -3.35
CA SER A 235 4.41 20.72 -2.50
C SER A 235 4.85 19.26 -2.54
N ASN A 236 6.03 19.04 -1.98
CA ASN A 236 6.63 17.74 -1.80
C ASN A 236 5.84 16.83 -0.84
N ASP A 237 5.11 17.42 0.10
CA ASP A 237 4.35 16.71 1.15
C ASP A 237 3.03 16.12 0.63
N GLU A 238 2.58 16.53 -0.55
CA GLU A 238 1.39 15.97 -1.20
C GLU A 238 1.64 14.61 -1.86
N ILE A 239 2.90 14.14 -1.86
CA ILE A 239 3.28 12.87 -2.47
C ILE A 239 3.22 11.77 -1.42
N ILE A 240 2.19 10.93 -1.50
CA ILE A 240 2.04 9.75 -0.65
C ILE A 240 3.09 8.72 -1.09
N GLY A 241 3.83 8.17 -0.13
CA GLY A 241 4.93 7.23 -0.43
C GLY A 241 6.16 7.89 -1.02
N ARG A 242 6.35 9.20 -0.82
CA ARG A 242 7.52 9.94 -1.31
C ARG A 242 8.88 9.32 -0.94
N VAL A 243 8.99 8.77 0.28
CA VAL A 243 10.22 8.13 0.77
C VAL A 243 10.05 6.62 0.67
N GLN A 244 10.94 5.98 -0.09
CA GLN A 244 10.96 4.53 -0.30
C GLN A 244 12.22 3.96 0.34
N THR A 245 12.05 3.01 1.25
CA THR A 245 13.15 2.36 1.97
C THR A 245 13.36 0.95 1.45
N PHE A 246 14.60 0.64 1.10
CA PHE A 246 15.01 -0.66 0.59
C PHE A 246 16.04 -1.27 1.53
N LYS A 247 15.96 -2.59 1.70
CA LYS A 247 17.00 -3.36 2.38
C LYS A 247 18.12 -3.69 1.41
N LEU A 248 19.32 -3.78 1.94
CA LEU A 248 20.53 -4.11 1.22
C LEU A 248 21.22 -5.21 2.04
N ASP A 249 21.22 -6.42 1.49
CA ASP A 249 21.60 -7.69 2.13
C ASP A 249 22.85 -8.20 1.41
N PHE A 250 23.99 -8.08 2.08
CA PHE A 250 25.25 -8.61 1.60
C PHE A 250 25.33 -10.10 1.91
N LYS A 251 25.96 -10.85 1.02
CA LYS A 251 26.15 -12.28 1.15
C LYS A 251 27.64 -12.56 1.18
N ASP A 252 28.13 -12.81 2.37
CA ASP A 252 29.43 -13.45 2.60
C ASP A 252 29.23 -14.95 2.81
#